data_AF-A0A0H4NXI3-F1
#
_entry.id   AF-A0A0H4NXI3-F1
#
_cell.length_a   1.000
_cell.length_b   1.000
_cell.length_c   1.000
_cell.angle_alpha   90.00
_cell.angle_beta   90.00
_cell.angle_gamma   90.00
#
_symmetry.space_group_name_H-M   'P 1'
#
loop_
_entity.id
_entity.type
_entity.pdbx_description
1 polymer ?
#
loop_
_entity_poly.entity_id
_entity_poly.type
_entity_poly.pdbx_seq_one_letter_code
_entity_poly.pdbx_strand_id
1 'polypeptide(L)' 'LYTWFEERVVLQAIVDDVLNKYVPPHVTVFYCFGGMLLTSLLFQISTGICLTSLYRPTVLEAYTSVTYITWSATL' A
#
# COMPACT_ATOMS: atom_id res chain seq x y z
N LEU A 1 -6.91 -23.47 16.82
CA LEU A 1 -6.09 -22.32 16.36
C LEU A 1 -6.87 -21.01 16.49
N TYR A 2 -8.03 -20.89 15.83
CA TYR A 2 -8.90 -19.72 15.96
C TYR A 2 -9.26 -19.36 17.42
N THR A 3 -9.74 -20.33 18.20
CA THR A 3 -10.09 -20.14 19.62
C THR A 3 -8.91 -19.67 20.48
N TRP A 4 -7.70 -20.18 20.21
CA TRP A 4 -6.48 -19.75 20.90
C TRP A 4 -6.11 -18.29 20.59
N PHE A 5 -6.29 -17.85 19.33
CA PHE A 5 -6.10 -16.45 18.96
C PHE A 5 -7.18 -15.56 19.56
N GLU A 6 -8.42 -16.03 19.60
CA GLU A 6 -9.53 -15.30 20.20
C GLU A 6 -9.30 -15.06 21.70
N GLU A 7 -8.82 -16.06 22.43
CA GLU A 7 -8.48 -15.94 23.85
C GLU A 7 -7.32 -14.95 24.14
N ARG A 8 -6.48 -14.64 23.15
CA ARG A 8 -5.26 -13.82 23.34
C ARG A 8 -5.34 -12.44 22.71
N VAL A 9 -5.97 -12.33 21.55
CA VAL A 9 -6.03 -11.12 20.71
C VAL A 9 -7.46 -10.55 20.66
N VAL A 10 -8.47 -11.36 21.01
CA VAL A 10 -9.89 -10.98 21.01
C VAL A 10 -10.31 -10.40 19.66
N LEU A 11 -10.12 -11.22 18.60
CA LEU A 11 -10.33 -10.80 17.22
C LEU A 11 -11.79 -10.44 16.94
N GLN A 12 -12.74 -11.12 17.58
CA GLN A 12 -14.17 -10.82 17.41
C GLN A 12 -14.51 -9.39 17.83
N ALA A 13 -14.00 -8.92 18.96
CA ALA A 13 -14.29 -7.56 19.43
C ALA A 13 -13.79 -6.47 18.47
N ILE A 14 -12.63 -6.69 17.83
CA ILE A 14 -12.07 -5.77 16.83
C ILE A 14 -12.94 -5.76 15.56
N VAL A 15 -13.34 -6.95 15.10
CA VAL A 15 -14.20 -7.08 13.91
C VAL A 15 -15.55 -6.40 14.15
N ASP A 16 -16.16 -6.61 15.31
CA ASP A 16 -17.44 -5.99 15.66
C ASP A 16 -17.32 -4.46 15.75
N ASP A 17 -16.25 -3.92 16.34
CA ASP A 17 -16.05 -2.46 16.41
C ASP A 17 -15.89 -1.83 15.00
N VAL A 18 -15.16 -2.50 14.11
CA VAL A 18 -14.95 -2.01 12.74
C VAL A 18 -16.23 -2.10 11.90
N LEU A 19 -16.96 -3.22 11.96
CA LEU A 19 -18.14 -3.44 11.14
C LEU A 19 -19.36 -2.61 11.59
N ASN A 20 -19.46 -2.30 12.89
CA ASN A 20 -20.58 -1.51 13.41
C ASN A 20 -20.40 0.00 13.23
N LYS A 21 -19.31 0.46 12.60
CA LYS A 21 -19.07 1.88 12.33
C LYS A 21 -19.93 2.38 11.17
N TYR A 22 -20.96 3.17 11.48
CA TYR A 22 -21.83 3.75 10.45
C TYR A 22 -21.22 4.99 9.77
N VAL A 23 -21.48 5.16 8.47
CA VAL A 23 -21.05 6.33 7.68
C VAL A 23 -22.21 7.31 7.55
N PRO A 24 -22.07 8.57 8.00
CA PRO A 24 -23.17 9.52 8.00
C PRO A 24 -23.54 9.99 6.57
N PRO A 25 -24.80 10.39 6.30
CA PRO A 25 -25.31 10.67 4.95
C PRO A 25 -24.76 11.96 4.31
N HIS A 26 -24.06 12.80 5.07
CA HIS A 26 -23.46 14.05 4.58
C HIS A 26 -22.02 13.88 4.05
N VAL A 27 -21.51 12.64 3.96
CA VAL A 27 -20.21 12.39 3.31
C VAL A 27 -20.31 12.65 1.82
N THR A 28 -19.40 13.47 1.31
CA THR A 28 -19.28 13.73 -0.12
C THR A 28 -18.13 12.92 -0.71
N VAL A 29 -18.04 12.85 -2.04
CA VAL A 29 -16.97 12.12 -2.76
C VAL A 29 -15.55 12.54 -2.31
N PHE A 30 -15.40 13.77 -1.78
CA PHE A 30 -14.12 14.28 -1.28
C PHE A 30 -13.57 13.51 -0.07
N TYR A 31 -14.42 12.83 0.72
CA TYR A 31 -13.94 12.02 1.84
C TYR A 31 -13.11 10.80 1.39
N CYS A 32 -13.23 10.39 0.11
CA CYS A 32 -12.42 9.32 -0.46
C CYS A 32 -10.96 9.75 -0.74
N PHE A 33 -10.62 11.04 -0.72
CA PHE A 33 -9.24 11.49 -0.96
C PHE A 33 -8.24 10.91 0.03
N GLY A 34 -8.63 10.74 1.30
CA GLY A 34 -7.79 10.07 2.29
C GLY A 34 -7.49 8.61 1.92
N GLY A 35 -8.50 7.88 1.45
CA GLY A 35 -8.35 6.51 0.96
C GLY A 35 -7.49 6.43 -0.31
N MET A 36 -7.74 7.32 -1.28
CA MET A 36 -6.93 7.40 -2.50
C MET A 36 -5.46 7.70 -2.20
N LEU A 37 -5.18 8.59 -1.23
CA LEU A 37 -3.82 8.88 -0.80
C LEU A 37 -3.14 7.66 -0.17
N LEU A 38 -3.83 6.94 0.71
CA LEU A 38 -3.31 5.71 1.31
C LEU A 38 -3.03 4.64 0.23
N THR A 39 -3.97 4.42 -0.69
CA THR A 39 -3.79 3.48 -1.80
C THR A 39 -2.60 3.88 -2.68
N SER A 40 -2.47 5.16 -3.01
CA SER A 40 -1.32 5.65 -3.77
C SER A 40 -0.02 5.44 -3.02
N LEU A 41 0.03 5.66 -1.71
CA LEU A 41 1.22 5.42 -0.89
C LEU A 41 1.63 3.94 -0.94
N LEU A 42 0.68 3.03 -0.77
CA LEU A 42 0.95 1.59 -0.85
C LEU A 42 1.48 1.20 -2.23
N PHE A 43 0.89 1.75 -3.30
CA PHE A 43 1.37 1.54 -4.66
C PHE A 43 2.82 2.04 -4.80
N GLN A 44 3.12 3.27 -4.38
CA GLN A 44 4.46 3.85 -4.47
C GLN A 44 5.51 3.08 -3.64
N ILE A 45 5.15 2.57 -2.47
CA ILE A 45 6.04 1.71 -1.68
C ILE A 45 6.35 0.42 -2.46
N SER A 46 5.32 -0.24 -2.99
CA SER A 46 5.50 -1.49 -3.73
C SER A 46 6.33 -1.31 -5.01
N THR A 47 6.03 -0.30 -5.83
CA THR A 47 6.78 -0.01 -7.05
C THR A 47 8.15 0.56 -6.73
N GLY A 48 8.29 1.34 -5.67
CA GLY A 48 9.58 1.85 -5.19
C GLY A 48 10.53 0.73 -4.81
N ILE A 49 10.07 -0.26 -4.04
CA ILE A 49 10.87 -1.46 -3.70
C ILE A 49 11.27 -2.24 -4.97
N CYS A 50 10.36 -2.33 -5.94
CA CYS A 50 10.69 -2.94 -7.22
C CYS A 50 11.79 -2.16 -7.97
N LEU A 51 11.69 -0.83 -8.01
CA LEU A 51 12.66 0.03 -8.68
C LEU A 51 14.03 0.01 -8.00
N THR A 52 14.11 -0.09 -6.66
CA THR A 52 15.40 -0.16 -5.97
C THR A 52 16.21 -1.41 -6.33
N SER A 53 15.55 -2.50 -6.75
CA SER A 53 16.23 -3.71 -7.20
C SER A 53 16.89 -3.57 -8.57
N LEU A 54 16.38 -2.68 -9.41
CA LEU A 54 16.84 -2.47 -10.79
C LEU A 54 17.71 -1.20 -10.94
N TYR A 55 17.47 -0.18 -10.12
CA TYR A 55 18.16 1.10 -10.18
C TYR A 55 19.62 1.00 -9.73
N ARG A 56 20.52 1.74 -10.39
CA ARG A 56 21.93 1.87 -10.01
C ARG A 56 22.22 3.28 -9.51
N PRO A 57 22.49 3.49 -8.20
CA PRO A 57 22.64 4.82 -7.61
C PRO A 57 24.06 5.39 -7.81
N THR A 58 24.55 5.43 -9.04
CA THR A 58 25.85 6.03 -9.39
C THR A 58 25.66 7.07 -10.50
N VAL A 59 26.42 8.17 -10.47
CA VAL A 59 26.28 9.25 -11.46
C VAL A 59 26.51 8.79 -12.91
N LEU A 60 27.32 7.75 -13.09
CA LEU A 60 27.62 7.19 -14.41
C LEU A 60 26.51 6.26 -14.94
N GLU A 61 25.83 5.52 -14.05
CA GLU A 61 24.88 4.46 -14.43
C GLU A 61 23.42 4.82 -14.12
N ALA A 62 23.14 5.96 -13.49
CA ALA A 62 21.78 6.40 -13.16
C ALA A 62 20.92 6.54 -14.42
N TYR A 63 21.45 7.15 -15.49
CA TYR A 63 20.70 7.30 -16.74
C TYR A 63 20.49 5.95 -17.44
N THR A 64 21.55 5.14 -17.56
CA THR A 64 21.48 3.85 -18.26
C THR A 64 20.55 2.87 -17.54
N SER A 65 20.56 2.84 -16.21
CA SER A 65 19.63 2.02 -15.42
C SER A 65 18.17 2.44 -15.60
N VAL A 66 17.85 3.73 -15.69
CA VAL A 66 16.49 4.21 -15.99
C VAL A 66 16.07 3.86 -17.42
N THR A 67 16.97 4.01 -18.40
CA THR A 67 16.67 3.60 -19.79
C THR A 67 16.40 2.10 -19.88
N TYR A 68 17.13 1.28 -19.13
CA TYR A 68 16.87 -0.16 -19.03
C TYR A 68 15.49 -0.45 -18.43
N ILE A 69 15.14 0.18 -17.32
CA ILE A 69 13.81 0.02 -16.67
C ILE A 69 12.67 0.36 -17.63
N THR A 70 12.85 1.37 -18.49
CA THR A 70 11.79 1.88 -19.37
C THR A 70 11.56 0.99 -20.60
N TRP A 71 12.62 0.43 -21.18
CA TRP A 71 12.54 -0.23 -22.49
C TRP A 71 12.85 -1.72 -22.49
N SER A 72 13.56 -2.21 -21.49
CA SER A 72 14.15 -3.56 -21.50
C SER A 72 13.83 -4.39 -20.26
N ALA A 73 13.43 -3.76 -19.15
CA ALA A 73 13.06 -4.48 -17.95
C ALA A 73 11.76 -5.26 -18.18
N THR A 74 11.81 -6.56 -17.93
CA THR A 74 10.65 -7.44 -17.86
C THR A 74 10.47 -7.84 -16.40
N LEU A 75 9.27 -7.65 -15.87
CA LEU A 75 8.86 -8.14 -14.55
C LEU A 75 8.55 -9.64 -14.60
#